data_AF-A0A661SMJ2-F1
#
_entry.id   AF-A0A661SMJ2-F1
#
_cell.length_a   1.000
_cell.length_b   1.000
_cell.length_c   1.000
_cell.angle_alpha   90.00
_cell.angle_beta   90.00
_cell.angle_gamma   90.00
#
_symmetry.space_group_name_H-M   'P 1'
#
loop_
_entity.id
_entity.type
_entity.pdbx_description
1 polymer ?
#
loop_
_entity_poly.entity_id
_entity_poly.type
_entity_poly.pdbx_seq_one_letter_code
_entity_poly.pdbx_strand_id
1 'polypeptide(L)'
;MLFENLLFTSCLLPGMNKFRENKTFVEIIPQTGETILFFCIDDNSKGHSNCGNCGLRNLLWGKQEGQPVCDLLVFYAKEDRRVLCFVELKDNKKDLHHGTDQVINTCNTLKRKLKVAKNHVLQAFLIGHHGSAPTRHEADQKKLRKEFKDNYIYNAKTGDFAKFLRGECLPLNNRKRKDKKKKNRIITF
;
A
#
# COMPACT_ATOMS: atom_id res chain seq x y z
N MET A 1 -2.74 18.92 9.43
CA MET A 1 -1.66 18.36 10.25
C MET A 1 -1.05 17.04 9.74
N LEU A 2 -1.78 16.02 9.27
CA LEU A 2 -1.09 14.80 8.74
C LEU A 2 -0.27 15.08 7.48
N PHE A 3 -0.87 15.74 6.49
CA PHE A 3 -0.21 16.05 5.22
C PHE A 3 0.98 17.00 5.40
N GLU A 4 0.81 18.04 6.23
CA GLU A 4 1.89 18.95 6.63
C GLU A 4 3.04 18.18 7.30
N ASN A 5 2.75 17.34 8.28
CA ASN A 5 3.78 16.52 8.95
C ASN A 5 4.51 15.61 7.96
N LEU A 6 3.81 15.01 6.99
CA LEU A 6 4.46 14.21 5.95
C LEU A 6 5.41 15.05 5.08
N LEU A 7 4.97 16.24 4.65
CA LEU A 7 5.81 17.14 3.85
C LEU A 7 7.06 17.64 4.59
N PHE A 8 7.00 17.81 5.91
CA PHE A 8 8.13 18.26 6.72
C PHE A 8 9.13 17.17 7.09
N THR A 9 8.83 15.89 6.81
CA THR A 9 9.66 14.76 7.31
C THR A 9 10.82 14.34 6.39
N SER A 10 11.21 15.12 5.39
CA SER A 10 12.31 14.78 4.45
C SER A 10 12.24 13.39 3.77
N CYS A 11 11.09 12.70 3.87
CA CYS A 11 10.84 11.39 3.25
C CYS A 11 10.30 11.50 1.83
N LEU A 12 9.90 12.72 1.41
CA LEU A 12 9.31 12.96 0.11
C LEU A 12 10.33 12.67 -1.00
N LEU A 13 9.85 12.00 -2.04
CA LEU A 13 10.54 11.73 -3.29
C LEU A 13 9.96 12.67 -4.38
N PRO A 14 10.49 13.90 -4.56
CA PRO A 14 9.85 14.90 -5.39
C PRO A 14 9.86 14.50 -6.86
N GLY A 15 8.72 14.67 -7.53
CA GLY A 15 8.56 14.35 -8.97
C GLY A 15 8.59 12.85 -9.29
N MET A 16 8.77 11.97 -8.30
CA MET A 16 8.80 10.54 -8.53
C MET A 16 7.40 9.98 -8.72
N ASN A 17 7.27 9.14 -9.73
CA ASN A 17 6.04 8.47 -10.13
C ASN A 17 6.23 6.94 -10.25
N LYS A 18 7.43 6.47 -9.93
CA LYS A 18 7.87 5.09 -9.92
C LYS A 18 8.77 4.86 -8.71
N PHE A 19 8.52 3.77 -7.99
CA PHE A 19 9.36 3.34 -6.88
C PHE A 19 9.72 1.88 -7.06
N ARG A 20 11.00 1.55 -6.87
CA ARG A 20 11.54 0.21 -7.07
C ARG A 20 12.31 -0.19 -5.81
N GLU A 21 12.05 -1.42 -5.38
CA GLU A 21 12.86 -2.15 -4.41
C GLU A 21 13.28 -3.46 -5.09
N ASN A 22 14.58 -3.64 -5.31
CA ASN A 22 15.14 -4.78 -6.06
C ASN A 22 14.44 -5.01 -7.43
N LYS A 23 13.80 -6.17 -7.63
CA LYS A 23 13.12 -6.50 -8.91
C LYS A 23 11.67 -6.03 -8.94
N THR A 24 11.12 -5.66 -7.80
CA THR A 24 9.72 -5.25 -7.66
C THR A 24 9.60 -3.74 -7.77
N PHE A 25 8.54 -3.26 -8.39
CA PHE A 25 8.28 -1.83 -8.48
C PHE A 25 6.78 -1.54 -8.55
N VAL A 26 6.43 -0.31 -8.19
CA VAL A 26 5.15 0.33 -8.46
C VAL A 26 5.37 1.54 -9.34
N GLU A 27 4.41 1.82 -10.22
CA GLU A 27 4.48 2.93 -11.16
C GLU A 27 3.08 3.48 -11.41
N ILE A 28 3.00 4.79 -11.58
CA ILE A 28 1.77 5.50 -11.91
C ILE A 28 2.12 6.68 -12.81
N ILE A 29 1.37 6.85 -13.89
CA ILE A 29 1.43 8.08 -14.68
C ILE A 29 0.33 9.00 -14.14
N PRO A 30 0.67 10.19 -13.60
CA PRO A 30 -0.32 11.15 -13.13
C PRO A 30 -1.27 11.58 -14.24
N GLN A 31 -2.56 11.69 -13.93
CA GLN A 31 -3.57 12.28 -14.80
C GLN A 31 -3.87 13.73 -14.38
N THR A 32 -4.50 14.49 -15.27
CA THR A 32 -4.95 15.86 -14.98
C THR A 32 -5.78 15.91 -13.68
N GLY A 33 -5.40 16.82 -12.78
CA GLY A 33 -6.05 17.01 -11.48
C GLY A 33 -5.63 16.02 -10.39
N GLU A 34 -4.69 15.10 -10.67
CA GLU A 34 -4.13 14.20 -9.66
C GLU A 34 -2.91 14.83 -8.97
N THR A 35 -2.87 14.72 -7.65
CA THR A 35 -1.65 14.91 -6.85
C THR A 35 -1.23 13.55 -6.32
N ILE A 36 0.00 13.14 -6.64
CA ILE A 36 0.59 11.88 -6.18
C ILE A 36 1.94 12.20 -5.56
N LEU A 37 2.14 11.84 -4.30
CA LEU A 37 3.38 12.06 -3.57
C LEU A 37 3.87 10.73 -2.99
N PHE A 38 5.13 10.41 -3.26
CA PHE A 38 5.78 9.20 -2.79
C PHE A 38 6.68 9.55 -1.60
N PHE A 39 6.50 8.85 -0.49
CA PHE A 39 7.31 9.01 0.71
C PHE A 39 8.00 7.69 0.98
N CYS A 40 9.33 7.65 0.85
CA CYS A 40 10.11 6.48 1.25
C CYS A 40 10.30 6.51 2.76
N ILE A 41 9.84 5.47 3.46
CA ILE A 41 9.76 5.50 4.92
C ILE A 41 10.55 4.39 5.62
N ASP A 42 11.08 3.43 4.86
CA ASP A 42 12.07 2.48 5.37
C ASP A 42 13.49 2.93 5.03
N ASP A 43 14.28 3.20 6.07
CA ASP A 43 15.66 3.66 5.95
C ASP A 43 16.59 2.59 5.35
N ASN A 44 16.12 1.33 5.27
CA ASN A 44 16.85 0.23 4.64
C ASN A 44 16.59 0.08 3.14
N SER A 45 15.67 0.86 2.55
CA SER A 45 15.38 0.80 1.11
C SER A 45 16.62 1.18 0.30
N LYS A 46 17.14 0.21 -0.45
CA LYS A 46 18.40 0.39 -1.20
C LYS A 46 18.10 1.05 -2.54
N GLY A 47 18.66 2.24 -2.77
CA GLY A 47 18.68 2.85 -4.10
C GLY A 47 18.03 4.22 -4.23
N HIS A 48 17.54 4.82 -3.14
CA HIS A 48 17.04 6.20 -3.16
C HIS A 48 17.70 7.02 -2.05
N SER A 49 18.46 8.05 -2.44
CA SER A 49 19.29 8.87 -1.53
C SER A 49 18.51 9.56 -0.42
N ASN A 50 17.20 9.75 -0.58
CA ASN A 50 16.34 10.40 0.40
C ASN A 50 15.68 9.43 1.40
N CYS A 51 15.75 8.11 1.18
CA CYS A 51 15.20 7.14 2.15
C CYS A 51 15.98 7.17 3.49
N GLY A 52 17.31 7.36 3.45
CA GLY A 52 18.16 7.31 4.64
C GLY A 52 18.07 8.53 5.59
N ASN A 53 17.28 9.55 5.24
CA ASN A 53 17.07 10.73 6.08
C ASN A 53 15.57 11.00 6.30
N CYS A 54 14.77 9.94 6.37
CA CYS A 54 13.33 10.04 6.58
C CYS A 54 13.01 10.34 8.06
N GLY A 55 12.67 11.60 8.37
CA GLY A 55 12.23 12.02 9.70
C GLY A 55 10.91 11.40 10.16
N LEU A 56 10.14 10.78 9.26
CA LEU A 56 8.85 10.17 9.62
C LEU A 56 9.04 8.97 10.53
N ARG A 57 10.12 8.19 10.36
CA ARG A 57 10.42 7.06 11.24
C ARG A 57 10.62 7.54 12.68
N ASN A 58 11.42 8.58 12.87
CA ASN A 58 11.63 9.22 14.17
C ASN A 58 10.32 9.79 14.75
N LEU A 59 9.46 10.38 13.92
CA LEU A 59 8.16 10.88 14.36
C LEU A 59 7.23 9.76 14.86
N LEU A 60 7.24 8.61 14.19
CA LEU A 60 6.35 7.50 14.48
C LEU A 60 6.86 6.61 15.63
N TRP A 61 8.16 6.34 15.69
CA TRP A 61 8.77 5.37 16.61
C TRP A 61 9.92 5.92 17.48
N GLY A 62 10.35 7.17 17.28
CA GLY A 62 11.48 7.74 18.03
C GLY A 62 12.77 6.96 17.79
N LYS A 63 13.48 6.61 18.86
CA LYS A 63 14.74 5.84 18.82
C LYS A 63 14.55 4.32 18.76
N GLN A 64 13.33 3.82 18.54
CA GLN A 64 13.08 2.38 18.49
C GLN A 64 13.54 1.79 17.15
N GLU A 65 14.50 0.87 17.22
CA GLU A 65 14.99 0.13 16.05
C GLU A 65 14.16 -1.15 15.79
N GLY A 66 14.35 -1.74 14.61
CA GLY A 66 13.77 -3.05 14.26
C GLY A 66 12.25 -3.10 14.08
N GLN A 67 11.56 -1.95 14.07
CA GLN A 67 10.12 -1.90 13.85
C GLN A 67 9.78 -2.33 12.41
N PRO A 68 8.73 -3.14 12.21
CA PRO A 68 8.28 -3.50 10.87
C PRO A 68 7.59 -2.29 10.23
N VAL A 69 8.32 -1.61 9.35
CA VAL A 69 7.85 -0.45 8.58
C VAL A 69 7.68 -0.88 7.13
N CYS A 70 6.67 -0.38 6.42
CA CYS A 70 6.54 -0.67 4.99
C CYS A 70 7.45 0.21 4.14
N ASP A 71 7.81 -0.21 2.93
CA ASP A 71 8.81 0.51 2.12
C ASP A 71 8.37 1.94 1.76
N LEU A 72 7.10 2.10 1.34
CA LEU A 72 6.61 3.32 0.71
C LEU A 72 5.22 3.71 1.22
N LEU A 73 5.06 4.99 1.57
CA LEU A 73 3.77 5.63 1.78
C LEU A 73 3.44 6.51 0.58
N VAL A 74 2.27 6.33 -0.02
CA VAL A 74 1.82 7.13 -1.16
C VAL A 74 0.60 7.93 -0.79
N PHE A 75 0.70 9.25 -0.90
CA PHE A 75 -0.46 10.14 -0.84
C PHE A 75 -1.01 10.35 -2.25
N TYR A 76 -2.32 10.17 -2.39
CA TYR A 76 -3.05 10.48 -3.62
C TYR A 76 -4.22 11.41 -3.32
N ALA A 77 -4.38 12.43 -4.16
CA ALA A 77 -5.53 13.31 -4.14
C ALA A 77 -6.04 13.59 -5.56
N LYS A 78 -7.36 13.56 -5.72
CA LYS A 78 -8.09 14.05 -6.89
C LYS A 78 -9.47 14.49 -6.43
N GLU A 79 -9.89 15.71 -6.77
CA GLU A 79 -11.15 16.30 -6.32
C GLU A 79 -11.29 16.23 -4.79
N ASP A 80 -12.28 15.52 -4.25
CA ASP A 80 -12.49 15.33 -2.81
C ASP A 80 -11.85 14.04 -2.26
N ARG A 81 -11.38 13.16 -3.15
CA ARG A 81 -10.77 11.89 -2.74
C ARG A 81 -9.37 12.14 -2.20
N ARG A 82 -9.11 11.70 -0.96
CA ARG A 82 -7.79 11.70 -0.33
C ARG A 82 -7.45 10.27 0.07
N VAL A 83 -6.31 9.77 -0.36
CA VAL A 83 -5.87 8.39 -0.12
C VAL A 83 -4.48 8.41 0.48
N LEU A 84 -4.27 7.56 1.49
CA LEU A 84 -2.96 7.17 1.97
C LEU A 84 -2.80 5.68 1.75
N CYS A 85 -1.90 5.32 0.85
CA CYS A 85 -1.63 3.94 0.47
C CYS A 85 -0.30 3.50 1.08
N PHE A 86 -0.35 2.47 1.93
CA PHE A 86 0.81 1.79 2.48
C PHE A 86 1.24 0.70 1.50
N VAL A 87 2.44 0.82 0.95
CA VAL A 87 2.93 -0.02 -0.14
C VAL A 87 4.12 -0.83 0.35
N GLU A 88 4.06 -2.14 0.10
CA GLU A 88 5.16 -3.06 0.37
C GLU A 88 5.56 -3.81 -0.90
N LEU A 89 6.87 -3.85 -1.16
CA LEU A 89 7.51 -4.48 -2.29
C LEU A 89 8.41 -5.61 -1.82
N LYS A 90 8.01 -6.86 -2.09
CA LYS A 90 8.85 -8.05 -1.84
C LYS A 90 9.35 -8.65 -3.14
N ASP A 91 10.58 -9.17 -3.14
CA ASP A 91 11.08 -9.98 -4.25
C ASP A 91 10.38 -11.35 -4.32
N ASN A 92 10.01 -11.90 -3.16
CA ASN A 92 9.42 -13.23 -3.04
C ASN A 92 8.02 -13.17 -2.39
N LYS A 93 7.06 -13.86 -3.00
CA LYS A 93 5.68 -13.98 -2.50
C LYS A 93 5.58 -14.67 -1.15
N LYS A 94 6.56 -15.50 -0.78
CA LYS A 94 6.62 -16.12 0.55
C LYS A 94 6.77 -15.09 1.67
N ASP A 95 7.34 -13.93 1.38
CA ASP A 95 7.62 -12.87 2.35
C ASP A 95 6.47 -11.85 2.48
N LEU A 96 5.37 -12.03 1.74
CA LEU A 96 4.19 -11.18 1.83
C LEU A 96 3.52 -11.21 3.22
N HIS A 97 3.79 -12.25 4.01
CA HIS A 97 3.39 -12.30 5.42
C HIS A 97 4.07 -11.18 6.23
N HIS A 98 5.39 -11.03 6.10
CA HIS A 98 6.12 -9.93 6.74
C HIS A 98 5.63 -8.58 6.20
N GLY A 99 5.38 -8.50 4.89
CA GLY A 99 4.81 -7.31 4.28
C GLY A 99 3.45 -6.90 4.86
N THR A 100 2.62 -7.88 5.21
CA THR A 100 1.32 -7.65 5.86
C THR A 100 1.50 -7.02 7.24
N ASP A 101 2.43 -7.54 8.03
CA ASP A 101 2.71 -6.99 9.35
C ASP A 101 3.32 -5.58 9.26
N GLN A 102 4.16 -5.31 8.26
CA GLN A 102 4.75 -3.98 7.98
C GLN A 102 3.69 -2.92 7.65
N VAL A 103 2.80 -3.17 6.68
CA VAL A 103 1.76 -2.18 6.31
C VAL A 103 0.76 -1.94 7.43
N ILE A 104 0.40 -2.99 8.19
CA ILE A 104 -0.53 -2.88 9.33
C ILE A 104 0.12 -2.10 10.48
N ASN A 105 1.37 -2.42 10.84
CA ASN A 105 2.08 -1.74 11.93
C ASN A 105 2.29 -0.26 11.62
N THR A 106 2.68 0.04 10.37
CA THR A 106 2.87 1.43 9.90
C THR A 106 1.56 2.20 9.98
N CYS A 107 0.46 1.64 9.44
CA CYS A 107 -0.86 2.26 9.47
C CYS A 107 -1.34 2.53 10.91
N ASN A 108 -1.23 1.54 11.79
CA ASN A 108 -1.65 1.67 13.18
C ASN A 108 -0.82 2.69 13.95
N THR A 109 0.49 2.70 13.75
CA THR A 109 1.36 3.69 14.40
C THR A 109 1.05 5.09 13.91
N LEU A 110 0.89 5.26 12.59
CA LEU A 110 0.51 6.53 11.99
C LEU A 110 -0.83 7.04 12.54
N LYS A 111 -1.86 6.20 12.63
CA LYS A 111 -3.16 6.57 13.23
C LYS A 111 -3.06 7.02 14.68
N ARG A 112 -2.21 6.38 15.49
CA ARG A 112 -2.03 6.74 16.91
C ARG A 112 -1.25 8.03 17.09
N LYS A 113 -0.20 8.23 16.30
CA LYS A 113 0.74 9.34 16.46
C LYS A 113 0.27 10.60 15.73
N LEU A 114 -0.39 10.43 14.60
CA LEU A 114 -0.82 11.51 13.72
C LEU A 114 -2.34 11.48 13.58
N LYS A 115 -2.97 12.65 13.66
CA LYS A 115 -4.41 12.78 13.41
C LYS A 115 -4.69 12.62 11.92
N VAL A 116 -5.10 11.41 11.52
CA VAL A 116 -5.62 11.14 10.18
C VAL A 116 -7.02 11.75 10.07
N ALA A 117 -7.24 12.62 9.09
CA ALA A 117 -8.55 13.22 8.88
C ALA A 117 -9.56 12.16 8.38
N LYS A 118 -10.82 12.29 8.83
CA LYS A 118 -11.89 11.29 8.57
C LYS A 118 -12.17 11.05 7.08
N ASN A 119 -11.86 12.02 6.22
CA ASN A 119 -12.05 11.94 4.77
C ASN A 119 -10.94 11.18 4.04
N HIS A 120 -9.88 10.75 4.73
CA HIS A 120 -8.82 9.96 4.11
C HIS A 120 -9.22 8.49 4.02
N VAL A 121 -9.08 7.92 2.82
CA VAL A 121 -9.15 6.48 2.59
C VAL A 121 -7.77 5.89 2.84
N LEU A 122 -7.71 4.88 3.70
CA LEU A 122 -6.47 4.13 3.94
C LEU A 122 -6.46 2.89 3.07
N GLN A 123 -5.37 2.70 2.34
CA GLN A 123 -5.17 1.59 1.42
C GLN A 123 -3.91 0.79 1.76
N ALA A 124 -3.90 -0.51 1.43
CA ALA A 124 -2.70 -1.33 1.49
C ALA A 124 -2.44 -2.03 0.16
N PHE A 125 -1.21 -1.94 -0.36
CA PHE A 125 -0.82 -2.57 -1.61
C PHE A 125 0.44 -3.41 -1.40
N LEU A 126 0.32 -4.72 -1.54
CA LEU A 126 1.44 -5.64 -1.36
C LEU A 126 1.71 -6.40 -2.65
N ILE A 127 2.94 -6.34 -3.12
CA ILE A 127 3.40 -7.01 -4.34
C ILE A 127 4.59 -7.93 -4.05
N GLY A 128 4.57 -9.12 -4.64
CA GLY A 128 5.64 -10.11 -4.60
C GLY A 128 5.99 -10.58 -6.01
N HIS A 129 7.25 -10.44 -6.44
CA HIS A 129 7.63 -10.69 -7.83
C HIS A 129 7.64 -12.19 -8.21
N HIS A 130 8.22 -13.04 -7.37
CA HIS A 130 8.45 -14.46 -7.68
C HIS A 130 8.00 -15.41 -6.57
N GLY A 131 7.92 -16.71 -6.88
CA GLY A 131 7.56 -17.76 -5.93
C GLY A 131 6.09 -18.16 -5.94
N SER A 132 5.77 -19.18 -5.15
CA SER A 132 4.41 -19.67 -4.94
C SER A 132 3.65 -18.77 -3.96
N ALA A 133 2.32 -18.80 -4.03
CA ALA A 133 1.49 -18.11 -3.05
C ALA A 133 1.82 -18.62 -1.63
N PRO A 134 1.89 -17.72 -0.63
CA PRO A 134 2.28 -18.09 0.72
C PRO A 134 1.23 -19.01 1.37
N THR A 135 1.70 -19.95 2.20
CA THR A 135 0.86 -20.90 2.94
C THR A 135 -0.10 -20.20 3.91
N ARG A 136 0.19 -18.96 4.33
CA ARG A 136 -0.59 -18.16 5.29
C ARG A 136 -1.55 -17.15 4.65
N HIS A 137 -1.78 -17.27 3.34
CA HIS A 137 -2.55 -16.32 2.54
C HIS A 137 -3.92 -15.94 3.16
N GLU A 138 -4.69 -16.89 3.70
CA GLU A 138 -6.00 -16.60 4.31
C GLU A 138 -5.89 -15.79 5.61
N ALA A 139 -4.90 -16.11 6.45
CA ALA A 139 -4.69 -15.40 7.71
C ALA A 139 -4.26 -13.95 7.45
N ASP A 140 -3.37 -13.73 6.48
CA ASP A 140 -2.91 -12.40 6.07
C ASP A 140 -4.07 -11.56 5.51
N GLN A 141 -4.88 -12.14 4.62
CA GLN A 141 -6.05 -11.45 4.09
C GLN A 141 -7.08 -11.11 5.18
N LYS A 142 -7.24 -11.96 6.21
CA LYS A 142 -8.10 -11.68 7.35
C LYS A 142 -7.58 -10.49 8.17
N LYS A 143 -6.26 -10.42 8.41
CA LYS A 143 -5.61 -9.27 9.07
C LYS A 143 -5.80 -7.98 8.25
N LEU A 144 -5.50 -8.02 6.96
CA LEU A 144 -5.65 -6.86 6.06
C LEU A 144 -7.10 -6.39 5.98
N ARG A 145 -8.06 -7.32 5.88
CA ARG A 145 -9.49 -6.98 5.87
C ARG A 145 -9.94 -6.31 7.16
N LYS A 146 -9.42 -6.75 8.31
CA LYS A 146 -9.74 -6.10 9.60
C LYS A 146 -9.27 -4.65 9.62
N GLU A 147 -8.07 -4.38 9.09
CA GLU A 147 -7.43 -3.07 9.16
C GLU A 147 -7.89 -2.10 8.05
N PHE A 148 -8.00 -2.59 6.82
CA PHE A 148 -8.24 -1.81 5.60
C PHE A 148 -9.62 -2.08 4.96
N LYS A 149 -10.46 -2.92 5.57
CA LYS A 149 -11.75 -3.36 5.00
C LYS A 149 -11.56 -4.01 3.63
N ASP A 150 -12.05 -3.39 2.56
CA ASP A 150 -11.87 -3.86 1.18
C ASP A 150 -10.84 -3.00 0.39
N ASN A 151 -10.19 -2.04 1.06
CA ASN A 151 -9.19 -1.15 0.47
C ASN A 151 -7.78 -1.76 0.51
N TYR A 152 -7.63 -3.01 0.06
CA TYR A 152 -6.31 -3.63 -0.04
C TYR A 152 -6.17 -4.55 -1.26
N ILE A 153 -4.94 -4.70 -1.74
CA ILE A 153 -4.54 -5.78 -2.66
C ILE A 153 -3.35 -6.52 -2.03
N TYR A 154 -3.51 -7.85 -1.96
CA TYR A 154 -2.46 -8.77 -1.56
C TYR A 154 -1.97 -9.54 -2.78
N ASN A 155 -0.65 -9.71 -2.92
CA ASN A 155 -0.04 -10.38 -4.06
C ASN A 155 -0.45 -9.73 -5.41
N ALA A 156 -0.32 -8.40 -5.47
CA ALA A 156 -0.67 -7.60 -6.63
C ALA A 156 0.27 -7.87 -7.82
N LYS A 157 -0.14 -7.42 -9.01
CA LYS A 157 0.75 -7.27 -10.17
C LYS A 157 1.21 -5.83 -10.29
N THR A 158 2.37 -5.62 -10.89
CA THR A 158 2.95 -4.28 -11.10
C THR A 158 1.98 -3.29 -11.76
N GLY A 159 1.20 -3.75 -12.74
CA GLY A 159 0.22 -2.91 -13.45
C GLY A 159 -1.07 -2.60 -12.68
N ASP A 160 -1.27 -3.18 -11.49
CA ASP A 160 -2.50 -2.98 -10.71
C ASP A 160 -2.45 -1.70 -9.86
N PHE A 161 -1.25 -1.17 -9.57
CA PHE A 161 -1.05 -0.10 -8.59
C PHE A 161 -1.87 1.17 -8.91
N ALA A 162 -1.73 1.69 -10.12
CA ALA A 162 -2.38 2.93 -10.52
C ALA A 162 -3.93 2.82 -10.46
N LYS A 163 -4.48 1.71 -10.96
CA LYS A 163 -5.93 1.43 -10.92
C LYS A 163 -6.44 1.28 -9.50
N PHE A 164 -5.67 0.62 -8.64
CA PHE A 164 -6.02 0.45 -7.23
C PHE A 164 -6.01 1.77 -6.46
N LEU A 165 -4.98 2.59 -6.65
CA LEU A 165 -4.85 3.89 -5.99
C LEU A 165 -6.03 4.82 -6.31
N ARG A 166 -6.46 4.80 -7.58
CA ARG A 166 -7.65 5.52 -8.08
C ARG A 166 -8.98 4.92 -7.61
N GLY A 167 -8.99 3.68 -7.16
CA GLY A 167 -10.21 2.95 -6.77
C GLY A 167 -10.96 2.31 -7.93
N GLU A 168 -10.32 2.13 -9.09
CA GLU A 168 -10.88 1.49 -10.28
C GLU A 168 -10.85 -0.04 -10.19
N CYS A 169 -9.92 -0.60 -9.40
CA CYS A 169 -9.84 -2.03 -9.14
C CYS A 169 -10.62 -2.41 -7.88
N LEU A 170 -11.78 -3.05 -8.05
CA LEU A 170 -12.40 -3.82 -6.97
C LEU A 170 -11.53 -5.04 -6.64
N PRO A 171 -11.36 -5.41 -5.36
CA PRO A 171 -10.48 -6.50 -4.95
C PRO A 171 -10.87 -7.83 -5.65
N LEU A 172 -9.86 -8.52 -6.18
CA LEU A 172 -9.96 -9.74 -6.99
C LEU A 172 -10.81 -10.86 -6.37
N ASN A 173 -11.04 -10.83 -5.05
CA ASN A 173 -11.82 -11.82 -4.30
C ASN A 173 -13.30 -11.87 -4.69
N ASN A 174 -13.86 -10.82 -5.29
CA ASN A 174 -15.27 -10.83 -5.73
C ASN A 174 -15.48 -11.42 -7.14
N ARG A 175 -14.42 -11.68 -7.92
CA ARG A 175 -14.58 -12.28 -9.26
C ARG A 175 -15.15 -13.70 -9.21
N LYS A 176 -14.77 -14.52 -8.21
CA LYS A 176 -15.28 -15.90 -8.08
C LYS A 176 -16.76 -15.99 -7.69
N ARG A 177 -17.37 -14.95 -7.11
CA ARG A 177 -18.78 -14.98 -6.68
C ARG A 177 -19.77 -14.60 -7.79
N LYS A 178 -19.38 -13.77 -8.75
CA LYS A 178 -20.28 -13.36 -9.86
C LYS A 178 -20.44 -14.45 -10.93
N ASP A 179 -19.38 -15.20 -11.23
CA ASP A 179 -19.43 -16.24 -12.28
C ASP A 179 -20.18 -17.50 -11.85
N LYS A 180 -20.23 -17.82 -10.54
CA LYS A 180 -21.03 -18.95 -10.04
C LYS A 180 -22.55 -18.69 -10.07
N LYS A 181 -22.99 -17.43 -9.97
CA LYS A 181 -24.42 -17.08 -10.02
C LYS A 181 -25.00 -17.08 -11.45
N LYS A 182 -24.16 -16.94 -12.49
CA LYS A 182 -24.61 -16.99 -13.89
C LYS A 182 -24.75 -18.42 -14.44
N LYS A 183 -24.07 -19.41 -13.86
CA LYS A 183 -24.15 -20.83 -14.31
C LYS A 183 -25.38 -21.60 -13.80
N ASN A 184 -26.13 -21.08 -12.83
CA ASN A 184 -27.32 -21.76 -12.27
C ASN A 184 -28.67 -21.21 -12.78
N ARG A 185 -28.69 -20.51 -13.93
CA ARG A 185 -29.94 -20.05 -14.60
C ARG A 185 -30.06 -20.58 -16.03
N ILE A 186 -29.66 -21.82 -16.24
CA ILE A 186 -30.17 -22.64 -17.35
C ILE A 186 -30.94 -23.76 -16.68
N ILE A 187 -32.23 -23.52 -16.46
CA ILE A 187 -33.21 -24.61 -16.40
C ILE A 187 -33.98 -24.48 -17.71
N THR A 188 -33.98 -25.63 -18.37
CA THR A 188 -34.45 -26.01 -19.69
C THR A 188 -35.98 -25.84 -19.81
N PHE A 189 -36.44 -25.82 -21.07
CA PHE A 189 -37.83 -25.72 -21.56
C PHE A 189 -38.88 -26.43 -20.72
#